data_AF-A0A0J6SPR4-F1
#
_entry.id   AF-A0A0J6SPR4-F1
#
_cell.length_a   1.000
_cell.length_b   1.000
_cell.length_c   1.000
_cell.angle_alpha   90.00
_cell.angle_beta   90.00
_cell.angle_gamma   90.00
#
_symmetry.space_group_name_H-M   'P 1'
#
loop_
_entity.id
_entity.type
_entity.pdbx_description
1 polymer ?
#
loop_
_entity_poly.entity_id
_entity_poly.type
_entity_poly.pdbx_seq_one_letter_code
_entity_poly.pdbx_strand_id
1 'polypeptide(L)'
;AANWAGVEGVYFRSTTGVGVGGMVVIEFEPLILFRDGSYYEIDDAALEDVDLAAERAARPRRFGRWIRSGDSYVLTGTGGKPQDYTLQDGSFFKAYPAEAGERTIARSYRRMSGGGNTAMGGDVMIAVSSRYDFRSDGTYGRGGSAGATNSGATSGVSSAMSRRRPPEGGRYGLDRHTLTLTGPDGRSRRLFFAYGSEKDPPQVDREMAFIGGSVFTNPD
;
A
#
# COMPACT_ATOMS: atom_id res chain seq x y z
N ALA A 1 20.55 -8.51 -0.06
CA ALA A 1 19.47 -9.27 0.61
C ALA A 1 18.91 -10.33 -0.33
N ALA A 2 18.84 -11.58 0.13
CA ALA A 2 18.70 -12.76 -0.73
C ALA A 2 17.42 -12.77 -1.59
N ASN A 3 16.27 -12.40 -1.02
CA ASN A 3 14.99 -12.46 -1.73
C ASN A 3 14.94 -11.53 -2.96
N TRP A 4 15.58 -10.36 -2.89
CA TRP A 4 15.62 -9.41 -4.00
C TRP A 4 16.40 -9.90 -5.23
N ALA A 5 17.29 -10.87 -5.08
CA ALA A 5 18.08 -11.39 -6.21
C ALA A 5 17.20 -12.08 -7.28
N GLY A 6 16.08 -12.67 -6.86
CA GLY A 6 15.11 -13.32 -7.76
C GLY A 6 14.03 -12.39 -8.30
N VAL A 7 13.98 -11.12 -7.88
CA VAL A 7 12.89 -10.20 -8.26
C VAL A 7 13.08 -9.71 -9.69
N GLU A 8 11.99 -9.77 -10.46
CA GLU A 8 11.86 -9.16 -11.78
C GLU A 8 11.34 -7.73 -11.66
N GLY A 9 10.27 -7.54 -10.90
CA GLY A 9 9.71 -6.22 -10.63
C GLY A 9 8.72 -6.20 -9.48
N VAL A 10 8.38 -4.99 -9.06
CA VAL A 10 7.32 -4.71 -8.10
C VAL A 10 6.20 -3.99 -8.83
N TYR A 11 4.98 -4.39 -8.57
CA TYR A 11 3.78 -3.86 -9.22
C TYR A 11 2.68 -3.65 -8.19
N PHE A 12 1.68 -2.88 -8.56
CA PHE A 12 0.41 -2.83 -7.88
C PHE A 12 -0.66 -3.38 -8.80
N ARG A 13 -1.58 -4.18 -8.24
CA ARG A 13 -2.85 -4.47 -8.89
C ARG A 13 -3.99 -3.83 -8.11
N SER A 14 -5.04 -3.45 -8.81
CA SER A 14 -6.32 -3.16 -8.18
C SER A 14 -7.08 -4.46 -7.92
N THR A 15 -7.75 -4.53 -6.78
CA THR A 15 -8.69 -5.58 -6.43
C THR A 15 -10.02 -4.97 -6.02
N THR A 16 -11.08 -5.77 -6.12
CA THR A 16 -12.41 -5.33 -5.75
C THR A 16 -12.76 -5.89 -4.37
N GLY A 17 -13.05 -5.00 -3.42
CA GLY A 17 -13.50 -5.33 -2.07
C GLY A 17 -14.96 -4.92 -1.82
N VAL A 18 -15.46 -5.25 -0.63
CA VAL A 18 -16.78 -4.83 -0.15
C VAL A 18 -16.61 -3.94 1.08
N GLY A 19 -16.98 -2.67 0.95
CA GLY A 19 -16.94 -1.67 2.00
C GLY A 19 -18.14 -1.76 2.96
N VAL A 20 -18.12 -0.90 3.98
CA VAL A 20 -19.22 -0.77 4.95
C VAL A 20 -20.52 -0.41 4.21
N GLY A 21 -21.60 -1.13 4.49
CA GLY A 21 -22.88 -0.93 3.79
C GLY A 21 -23.02 -1.67 2.46
N GLY A 22 -22.06 -2.54 2.10
CA GLY A 22 -22.16 -3.39 0.91
C GLY A 22 -21.70 -2.74 -0.40
N MET A 23 -21.14 -1.53 -0.32
CA MET A 23 -20.60 -0.81 -1.48
C MET A 23 -19.33 -1.49 -2.02
N VAL A 24 -19.22 -1.61 -3.34
CA VAL A 24 -18.01 -2.11 -3.99
C VAL A 24 -16.90 -1.06 -3.86
N VAL A 25 -15.71 -1.47 -3.42
CA VAL A 25 -14.53 -0.61 -3.26
C VAL A 25 -13.38 -1.12 -4.09
N ILE A 26 -12.55 -0.21 -4.60
CA ILE A 26 -11.28 -0.54 -5.24
C ILE A 26 -10.20 -0.49 -4.17
N GLU A 27 -9.48 -1.59 -4.01
CA GLU A 27 -8.28 -1.71 -3.19
C GLU A 27 -7.06 -1.86 -4.11
N PHE A 28 -5.86 -1.56 -3.61
CA PHE A 28 -4.64 -1.90 -4.34
C PHE A 28 -3.71 -2.75 -3.49
N GLU A 29 -3.10 -3.73 -4.14
CA GLU A 29 -2.24 -4.74 -3.52
C GLU A 29 -0.87 -4.74 -4.21
N PRO A 30 0.24 -4.74 -3.45
CA PRO A 30 1.57 -4.86 -4.00
C PRO A 30 1.86 -6.31 -4.39
N LEU A 31 2.53 -6.47 -5.52
CA LEU A 31 2.92 -7.74 -6.09
C LEU A 31 4.42 -7.74 -6.32
N ILE A 32 5.08 -8.78 -5.84
CA ILE A 32 6.45 -9.09 -6.18
C ILE A 32 6.40 -10.13 -7.31
N LEU A 33 6.84 -9.74 -8.50
CA LEU A 33 7.04 -10.68 -9.61
C LEU A 33 8.48 -11.20 -9.55
N PHE A 34 8.65 -12.51 -9.50
CA PHE A 34 9.95 -13.17 -9.52
C PHE A 34 10.30 -13.64 -10.92
N ARG A 35 11.60 -13.64 -11.23
CA ARG A 35 12.17 -14.06 -12.53
C ARG A 35 11.87 -15.51 -12.89
N ASP A 36 11.51 -16.35 -11.92
CA ASP A 36 11.11 -17.75 -12.12
C ASP A 36 9.67 -17.91 -12.61
N GLY A 37 8.94 -16.81 -12.82
CA GLY A 37 7.55 -16.77 -13.23
C GLY A 37 6.57 -17.01 -12.08
N SER A 38 7.00 -16.96 -10.82
CA SER A 38 6.11 -16.91 -9.67
C SER A 38 5.87 -15.48 -9.19
N TYR A 39 4.73 -15.24 -8.54
CA TYR A 39 4.47 -13.97 -7.86
C TYR A 39 4.13 -14.19 -6.39
N TYR A 40 4.30 -13.14 -5.60
CA TYR A 40 3.89 -13.06 -4.19
C TYR A 40 3.17 -11.74 -3.91
N GLU A 41 1.98 -11.82 -3.33
CA GLU A 41 1.23 -10.72 -2.74
C GLU A 41 1.85 -10.35 -1.39
N ILE A 42 2.72 -9.35 -1.39
CA ILE A 42 3.46 -8.95 -0.20
C ILE A 42 2.56 -8.18 0.76
N ASP A 43 2.80 -8.37 2.05
CA ASP A 43 2.01 -7.80 3.14
C ASP A 43 2.81 -6.70 3.86
N ASP A 44 2.73 -6.66 5.18
CA ASP A 44 3.41 -5.66 6.01
C ASP A 44 4.95 -5.69 5.96
N ALA A 45 5.56 -6.86 6.08
CA ALA A 45 7.00 -6.99 6.34
C ALA A 45 7.85 -6.65 5.10
N ALA A 46 9.03 -6.06 5.33
CA ALA A 46 10.01 -5.87 4.26
C ALA A 46 10.37 -7.23 3.62
N LEU A 47 10.53 -7.27 2.30
CA LEU A 47 10.72 -8.53 1.57
C LEU A 47 11.95 -9.31 2.06
N GLU A 48 13.00 -8.61 2.49
CA GLU A 48 14.21 -9.19 3.07
C GLU A 48 13.97 -10.03 4.33
N ASP A 49 12.93 -9.69 5.08
CA ASP A 49 12.62 -10.30 6.37
C ASP A 49 11.56 -11.43 6.24
N VAL A 50 11.07 -11.67 5.02
CA VAL A 50 10.08 -12.72 4.73
C VAL A 50 10.76 -14.05 4.44
N ASP A 51 10.43 -15.09 5.21
CA ASP A 51 10.68 -16.47 4.80
C ASP A 51 9.63 -16.89 3.77
N LEU A 52 9.99 -16.74 2.49
CA LEU A 52 9.08 -17.03 1.36
C LEU A 52 8.62 -18.48 1.32
N ALA A 53 9.42 -19.43 1.82
CA ALA A 53 9.04 -20.84 1.84
C ALA A 53 8.00 -21.12 2.93
N ALA A 54 8.23 -20.60 4.15
CA ALA A 54 7.27 -20.69 5.24
C ALA A 54 5.97 -19.95 4.93
N GLU A 55 6.05 -18.75 4.35
CA GLU A 55 4.89 -17.96 3.95
C GLU A 55 4.08 -18.67 2.86
N ARG A 56 4.73 -19.32 1.88
CA ARG A 56 4.05 -20.12 0.85
C ARG A 56 3.32 -21.33 1.42
N ALA A 57 3.90 -21.99 2.43
CA ALA A 57 3.24 -23.10 3.11
C ALA A 57 2.05 -22.63 3.96
N ALA A 58 2.19 -21.52 4.67
CA ALA A 58 1.14 -21.00 5.57
C ALA A 58 0.01 -20.28 4.81
N ARG A 59 0.34 -19.54 3.75
CA ARG A 59 -0.58 -18.66 3.00
C ARG A 59 -0.44 -18.89 1.48
N PRO A 60 -0.73 -20.09 0.98
CA PRO A 60 -0.51 -20.44 -0.42
C PRO A 60 -1.29 -19.56 -1.40
N ARG A 61 -2.44 -19.02 -0.99
CA ARG A 61 -3.29 -18.13 -1.81
C ARG A 61 -2.61 -16.81 -2.21
N ARG A 62 -1.59 -16.36 -1.47
CA ARG A 62 -0.80 -15.16 -1.80
C ARG A 62 0.21 -15.38 -2.92
N PHE A 63 0.32 -16.61 -3.41
CA PHE A 63 1.28 -16.97 -4.44
C PHE A 63 0.56 -17.44 -5.69
N GLY A 64 1.23 -17.22 -6.82
CA GLY A 64 0.78 -17.74 -8.10
C GLY A 64 1.88 -17.72 -9.13
N ARG A 65 1.47 -17.77 -10.39
CA ARG A 65 2.35 -17.72 -11.57
C ARG A 65 2.02 -16.48 -12.40
N TRP A 66 3.01 -15.97 -13.10
CA TRP A 66 2.82 -14.89 -14.05
C TRP A 66 3.58 -15.16 -15.35
N ILE A 67 3.08 -14.58 -16.43
CA ILE A 67 3.76 -14.47 -17.72
C ILE A 67 3.53 -13.05 -18.28
N ARG A 68 4.44 -12.61 -19.15
CA ARG A 68 4.39 -11.29 -19.79
C ARG A 68 4.62 -11.40 -21.29
N SER A 69 3.87 -10.62 -22.07
CA SER A 69 4.07 -10.41 -23.50
C SER A 69 3.87 -8.93 -23.81
N GLY A 70 4.95 -8.20 -24.14
CA GLY A 70 4.89 -6.74 -24.26
C GLY A 70 4.46 -6.10 -22.95
N ASP A 71 3.36 -5.35 -22.97
CA ASP A 71 2.76 -4.71 -21.78
C ASP A 71 1.59 -5.50 -21.17
N SER A 72 1.26 -6.66 -21.74
CA SER A 72 0.25 -7.57 -21.20
C SER A 72 0.88 -8.55 -20.21
N TYR A 73 0.25 -8.67 -19.04
CA TYR A 73 0.61 -9.61 -17.98
C TYR A 73 -0.57 -10.54 -17.72
N VAL A 74 -0.27 -11.81 -17.50
CA VAL A 74 -1.27 -12.80 -17.08
C VAL A 74 -0.88 -13.34 -15.72
N LEU A 75 -1.72 -13.11 -14.71
CA LEU A 75 -1.53 -13.65 -13.36
C LEU A 75 -2.46 -14.84 -13.15
N THR A 76 -1.91 -15.95 -12.66
CA THR A 76 -2.66 -17.17 -12.33
C THR A 76 -2.39 -17.55 -10.88
N GLY A 77 -3.36 -17.29 -10.01
CA GLY A 77 -3.30 -17.68 -8.59
C GLY A 77 -3.58 -19.17 -8.37
N THR A 78 -3.65 -19.59 -7.11
CA THR A 78 -3.92 -21.00 -6.73
C THR A 78 -5.27 -21.54 -7.24
N GLY A 79 -6.22 -20.66 -7.57
CA GLY A 79 -7.51 -21.05 -8.16
C GLY A 79 -7.42 -21.45 -9.65
N GLY A 80 -6.25 -21.30 -10.28
CA GLY A 80 -5.99 -21.75 -11.66
C GLY A 80 -6.64 -20.89 -12.76
N LYS A 81 -7.53 -19.95 -12.42
CA LYS A 81 -8.12 -19.02 -13.38
C LYS A 81 -7.13 -17.90 -13.72
N PRO A 82 -6.72 -17.74 -14.98
CA PRO A 82 -5.90 -16.62 -15.41
C PRO A 82 -6.64 -15.28 -15.34
N GLN A 83 -5.91 -14.22 -15.06
CA GLN A 83 -6.38 -12.83 -15.09
C GLN A 83 -5.40 -12.00 -15.91
N ASP A 84 -5.93 -11.31 -16.92
CA ASP A 84 -5.17 -10.44 -17.81
C ASP A 84 -5.10 -9.02 -17.26
N TYR A 85 -3.93 -8.40 -17.39
CA TYR A 85 -3.65 -7.04 -16.97
C TYR A 85 -2.84 -6.33 -18.05
N THR A 86 -3.10 -5.05 -18.26
CA THR A 86 -2.25 -4.20 -19.11
C THR A 86 -1.50 -3.20 -18.23
N LEU A 87 -0.18 -3.08 -18.45
CA LEU A 87 0.63 -2.15 -17.68
C LEU A 87 0.13 -0.71 -17.87
N GLN A 88 -0.05 0.02 -16.76
CA GLN A 88 -0.58 1.40 -16.70
C GLN A 88 -2.04 1.58 -17.14
N ASP A 89 -2.86 0.52 -17.14
CA ASP A 89 -4.30 0.64 -17.44
C ASP A 89 -5.17 1.12 -16.26
N GLY A 90 -4.52 1.50 -15.14
CA GLY A 90 -5.18 1.89 -13.89
C GLY A 90 -5.54 0.72 -12.96
N SER A 91 -5.57 -0.51 -13.48
CA SER A 91 -5.75 -1.74 -12.69
C SER A 91 -4.44 -2.47 -12.42
N PHE A 92 -3.39 -2.20 -13.20
CA PHE A 92 -2.07 -2.76 -12.98
C PHE A 92 -0.98 -1.76 -13.36
N PHE A 93 -0.08 -1.45 -12.43
CA PHE A 93 0.96 -0.45 -12.65
C PHE A 93 2.24 -0.78 -11.92
N LYS A 94 3.34 -0.21 -12.39
CA LYS A 94 4.66 -0.46 -11.83
C LYS A 94 4.80 0.21 -10.47
N ALA A 95 5.60 -0.39 -9.60
CA ALA A 95 5.97 0.20 -8.33
C ALA A 95 7.49 0.43 -8.29
N TYR A 96 7.88 1.48 -7.57
CA TYR A 96 9.27 1.94 -7.53
C TYR A 96 9.79 2.02 -6.09
N PRO A 97 11.07 1.71 -5.86
CA PRO A 97 11.70 1.90 -4.57
C PRO A 97 11.90 3.40 -4.29
N ALA A 98 12.19 3.75 -3.03
CA ALA A 98 12.86 5.01 -2.72
C ALA A 98 14.23 5.06 -3.41
N GLU A 99 14.66 6.25 -3.82
CA GLU A 99 15.98 6.45 -4.41
C GLU A 99 17.10 6.20 -3.39
N ALA A 100 18.29 5.84 -3.88
CA ALA A 100 19.44 5.65 -3.02
C ALA A 100 19.81 6.96 -2.30
N GLY A 101 19.82 6.93 -0.97
CA GLY A 101 20.08 8.12 -0.16
C GLY A 101 18.87 9.05 -0.02
N GLU A 102 17.69 8.65 -0.51
CA GLU A 102 16.44 9.35 -0.24
C GLU A 102 16.16 9.34 1.27
N ARG A 103 16.23 10.53 1.88
CA ARG A 103 16.08 10.67 3.34
C ARG A 103 14.64 10.92 3.77
N THR A 104 13.77 11.27 2.83
CA THR A 104 12.46 11.80 3.18
C THR A 104 11.38 11.31 2.22
N ILE A 105 10.29 10.83 2.81
CA ILE A 105 9.01 10.66 2.09
C ILE A 105 8.26 12.02 2.12
N ALA A 106 8.62 12.91 3.08
CA ALA A 106 8.26 14.32 3.28
C ALA A 106 6.86 14.80 2.81
N ARG A 107 5.83 13.97 3.02
CA ARG A 107 4.43 14.29 2.70
C ARG A 107 3.50 13.65 3.73
N SER A 108 2.28 14.18 3.84
CA SER A 108 1.23 13.59 4.67
C SER A 108 0.57 12.46 3.92
N TYR A 109 0.69 11.22 4.36
CA TYR A 109 0.08 10.08 3.68
C TYR A 109 -1.19 9.66 4.42
N ARG A 110 -2.34 9.71 3.73
CA ARG A 110 -3.62 9.22 4.23
C ARG A 110 -3.89 7.84 3.65
N ARG A 111 -4.16 6.86 4.51
CA ARG A 111 -4.54 5.51 4.06
C ARG A 111 -5.79 5.60 3.17
N MET A 112 -5.73 4.98 1.99
CA MET A 112 -6.92 4.67 1.21
C MET A 112 -7.61 3.49 1.89
N SER A 113 -8.66 3.73 2.66
CA SER A 113 -9.58 2.65 3.04
C SER A 113 -10.97 3.15 3.33
N GLY A 114 -11.97 2.48 2.74
CA GLY A 114 -13.35 2.52 3.21
C GLY A 114 -14.35 3.35 2.41
N GLY A 115 -14.49 3.07 1.10
CA GLY A 115 -15.67 3.40 0.28
C GLY A 115 -15.90 4.87 -0.07
N GLY A 116 -15.63 5.26 -1.33
CA GLY A 116 -15.83 6.61 -1.89
C GLY A 116 -14.56 7.13 -2.57
N ASN A 117 -14.46 6.82 -3.85
CA ASN A 117 -13.39 7.26 -4.74
C ASN A 117 -13.53 8.76 -5.00
N THR A 118 -12.86 9.61 -4.22
CA THR A 118 -12.88 11.07 -4.48
C THR A 118 -11.96 11.48 -5.64
N ALA A 119 -11.08 10.59 -6.10
CA ALA A 119 -10.37 10.79 -7.36
C ALA A 119 -11.31 10.73 -8.59
N MET A 120 -12.56 10.27 -8.41
CA MET A 120 -13.60 10.15 -9.44
C MET A 120 -14.99 10.65 -8.94
N GLY A 121 -15.05 11.76 -8.20
CA GLY A 121 -16.29 12.54 -8.00
C GLY A 121 -17.50 11.81 -7.39
N GLY A 122 -17.36 11.17 -6.23
CA GLY A 122 -18.49 10.63 -5.47
C GLY A 122 -18.40 10.93 -3.98
N ASP A 123 -19.50 11.46 -3.41
CA ASP A 123 -19.59 11.88 -2.02
C ASP A 123 -19.83 10.72 -1.03
N VAL A 124 -19.20 10.85 0.14
CA VAL A 124 -19.29 10.05 1.39
C VAL A 124 -18.31 8.86 1.49
N MET A 125 -17.37 8.95 2.45
CA MET A 125 -16.35 7.94 2.86
C MET A 125 -16.28 7.84 4.40
N ILE A 126 -16.46 6.65 4.98
CA ILE A 126 -16.08 6.37 6.38
C ILE A 126 -14.67 5.77 6.37
N ALA A 127 -13.66 6.63 6.51
CA ALA A 127 -12.26 6.22 6.48
C ALA A 127 -11.73 5.87 7.90
N VAL A 128 -11.35 4.62 8.13
CA VAL A 128 -10.44 4.28 9.24
C VAL A 128 -9.05 4.80 8.84
N SER A 129 -8.77 6.07 9.14
CA SER A 129 -7.48 6.67 8.83
C SER A 129 -6.42 6.15 9.80
N SER A 130 -5.46 5.35 9.32
CA SER A 130 -4.11 5.37 9.89
C SER A 130 -3.32 6.39 9.07
N ARG A 131 -2.87 7.48 9.68
CA ARG A 131 -2.09 8.54 9.05
C ARG A 131 -0.64 8.42 9.54
N TYR A 132 0.29 8.32 8.59
CA TYR A 132 1.69 8.62 8.87
C TYR A 132 1.97 10.07 8.49
N ASP A 133 2.63 10.78 9.40
CA ASP A 133 3.13 12.14 9.21
C ASP A 133 4.66 12.05 9.16
N PHE A 134 5.23 11.88 7.96
CA PHE A 134 6.68 11.80 7.77
C PHE A 134 7.26 13.19 7.59
N ARG A 135 8.23 13.55 8.42
CA ARG A 135 8.90 14.84 8.39
C ARG A 135 10.25 14.74 7.70
N SER A 136 10.71 15.86 7.15
CA SER A 136 11.99 15.93 6.43
C SER A 136 13.21 15.73 7.34
N ASP A 137 13.06 15.88 8.65
CA ASP A 137 14.10 15.62 9.65
C ASP A 137 14.28 14.12 9.98
N GLY A 138 13.58 13.23 9.26
CA GLY A 138 13.61 11.79 9.48
C GLY A 138 12.78 11.34 10.69
N THR A 139 11.87 12.18 11.21
CA THR A 139 10.90 11.78 12.23
C THR A 139 9.54 11.46 11.63
N TYR A 140 8.79 10.57 12.29
CA TYR A 140 7.40 10.30 11.90
C TYR A 140 6.47 10.43 13.10
N GLY A 141 5.23 10.82 12.84
CA GLY A 141 4.09 10.64 13.73
C GLY A 141 3.07 9.68 13.13
N ARG A 142 2.34 8.95 13.97
CA ARG A 142 1.23 8.09 13.58
C ARG A 142 -0.02 8.54 14.34
N GLY A 143 -0.98 9.06 13.59
CA GLY A 143 -2.29 9.45 14.11
C GLY A 143 -3.37 8.55 13.51
N GLY A 144 -4.42 8.25 14.28
CA GLY A 144 -5.61 7.63 13.70
C GLY A 144 -6.87 8.25 14.29
N SER A 145 -7.79 8.66 13.41
CA SER A 145 -9.14 9.06 13.80
C SER A 145 -10.13 8.12 13.14
N ALA A 146 -10.95 7.45 13.95
CA ALA A 146 -12.21 6.87 13.51
C ALA A 146 -13.30 7.94 13.73
N GLY A 147 -13.88 8.44 12.65
CA GLY A 147 -14.98 9.41 12.69
C GLY A 147 -15.97 9.10 11.60
N ALA A 148 -17.24 8.89 11.97
CA ALA A 148 -18.34 8.86 11.02
C ALA A 148 -18.86 10.30 10.88
N THR A 149 -18.75 10.89 9.70
CA THR A 149 -19.47 12.13 9.37
C THR A 149 -20.74 11.75 8.61
N ASN A 150 -21.86 11.71 9.31
CA ASN A 150 -23.16 11.72 8.65
C ASN A 150 -23.45 13.16 8.23
N SER A 151 -23.65 13.41 6.94
CA SER A 151 -24.38 14.60 6.47
C SER A 151 -25.87 14.40 6.76
N GLY A 152 -26.22 14.36 8.05
CA GLY A 152 -27.60 14.34 8.50
C GLY A 152 -28.17 15.75 8.39
N ALA A 153 -28.78 16.08 7.26
CA ALA A 153 -29.70 17.20 7.16
C ALA A 153 -31.00 16.87 7.93
N THR A 154 -30.90 16.72 9.26
CA THR A 154 -31.97 16.77 10.28
C THR A 154 -31.39 16.22 11.60
N SER A 155 -31.53 16.98 12.68
CA SER A 155 -30.99 16.73 14.03
C SER A 155 -29.53 17.16 14.26
N GLY A 156 -29.37 18.40 14.72
CA GLY A 156 -28.10 18.99 15.15
C GLY A 156 -27.61 18.43 16.48
N VAL A 157 -26.97 17.25 16.46
CA VAL A 157 -26.02 16.81 17.51
C VAL A 157 -24.93 15.96 16.84
N SER A 158 -23.75 16.55 16.64
CA SER A 158 -22.54 15.81 16.21
C SER A 158 -21.78 15.32 17.44
N SER A 159 -21.96 14.06 17.83
CA SER A 159 -21.18 13.44 18.90
C SER A 159 -19.91 12.79 18.34
N ALA A 160 -18.84 13.57 18.18
CA ALA A 160 -17.52 13.04 17.79
C ALA A 160 -16.80 12.46 19.03
N MET A 161 -16.94 11.16 19.28
CA MET A 161 -16.13 10.46 20.29
C MET A 161 -14.74 10.12 19.72
N SER A 162 -13.82 11.07 19.76
CA SER A 162 -12.40 10.86 19.40
C SER A 162 -11.65 10.20 20.57
N ARG A 163 -11.42 8.88 20.54
CA ARG A 163 -10.36 8.26 21.36
C ARG A 163 -9.00 8.63 20.74
N ARG A 164 -8.40 9.74 21.19
CA ARG A 164 -6.99 10.06 20.88
C ARG A 164 -6.11 9.01 21.55
N ARG A 165 -5.60 8.02 20.80
CA ARG A 165 -4.36 7.36 21.21
C ARG A 165 -3.24 8.40 21.18
N PRO A 166 -2.28 8.38 22.11
CA PRO A 166 -1.08 9.21 22.01
C PRO A 166 -0.45 8.97 20.64
N PRO A 167 0.07 10.00 19.95
CA PRO A 167 0.78 9.80 18.71
C PRO A 167 1.95 8.84 18.95
N GLU A 168 1.89 7.65 18.35
CA GLU A 168 3.08 6.82 18.18
C GLU A 168 4.01 7.60 17.23
N GLY A 169 5.24 7.87 17.63
CA GLY A 169 6.17 8.64 16.80
C GLY A 169 7.60 8.23 17.08
N GLY A 170 8.48 8.47 16.13
CA GLY A 170 9.85 7.99 16.18
C GLY A 170 10.68 8.48 15.02
N ARG A 171 11.76 7.77 14.71
CA ARG A 171 12.59 8.02 13.52
C ARG A 171 12.25 7.04 12.41
N TYR A 172 12.42 7.44 11.17
CA TYR A 172 12.30 6.55 10.03
C TYR A 172 13.52 6.63 9.11
N GLY A 173 13.71 5.58 8.31
CA GLY A 173 14.71 5.53 7.26
C GLY A 173 14.21 4.71 6.07
N LEU A 174 14.63 5.10 4.88
CA LEU A 174 14.34 4.40 3.63
C LEU A 174 15.58 3.69 3.13
N ASP A 175 15.42 2.46 2.68
CA ASP A 175 16.38 1.73 1.86
C ASP A 175 15.61 1.00 0.76
N ARG A 176 15.60 1.58 -0.43
CA ARG A 176 14.88 1.07 -1.61
C ARG A 176 13.43 0.73 -1.29
N HIS A 177 13.09 -0.55 -1.16
CA HIS A 177 11.74 -1.06 -0.87
C HIS A 177 11.50 -1.36 0.62
N THR A 178 12.36 -0.86 1.50
CA THR A 178 12.23 -1.01 2.95
C THR A 178 12.05 0.34 3.60
N LEU A 179 10.98 0.48 4.39
CA LEU A 179 10.82 1.53 5.38
C LEU A 179 11.14 0.97 6.76
N THR A 180 12.14 1.53 7.44
CA THR A 180 12.42 1.21 8.84
C THR A 180 11.80 2.28 9.73
N LEU A 181 10.95 1.87 10.68
CA LEU A 181 10.40 2.72 11.73
C LEU A 181 11.05 2.37 13.05
N THR A 182 11.69 3.34 13.71
CA THR A 182 12.32 3.18 15.03
C THR A 182 11.55 3.99 16.06
N GLY A 183 10.95 3.30 17.04
CA GLY A 183 10.21 3.92 18.12
C GLY A 183 11.12 4.65 19.13
N PRO A 184 10.54 5.38 20.08
CA PRO A 184 11.30 6.10 21.11
C PRO A 184 11.95 5.15 22.12
N ASP A 185 11.46 3.90 22.20
CA ASP A 185 12.02 2.81 22.98
C ASP A 185 13.17 2.07 22.25
N GLY A 186 13.58 2.54 21.07
CA GLY A 186 14.64 1.96 20.26
C GLY A 186 14.24 0.70 19.48
N ARG A 187 13.00 0.19 19.65
CA ARG A 187 12.54 -0.95 18.86
C ARG A 187 12.29 -0.52 17.43
N SER A 188 12.73 -1.36 16.49
CA SER A 188 12.61 -1.11 15.06
C SER A 188 11.65 -2.09 14.40
N ARG A 189 10.86 -1.60 13.45
CA ARG A 189 10.04 -2.39 12.53
C ARG A 189 10.44 -2.08 11.10
N ARG A 190 10.65 -3.11 10.29
CA ARG A 190 10.93 -3.00 8.86
C ARG A 190 9.68 -3.37 8.07
N LEU A 191 9.23 -2.44 7.24
CA LEU A 191 8.02 -2.53 6.44
C LEU A 191 8.37 -2.57 4.96
N PHE A 192 7.57 -3.27 4.18
CA PHE A 192 7.62 -3.11 2.74
C PHE A 192 7.21 -1.69 2.35
N PHE A 193 7.94 -1.12 1.39
CA PHE A 193 7.75 0.22 0.87
C PHE A 193 7.81 0.23 -0.66
N ALA A 194 6.92 0.97 -1.30
CA ALA A 194 7.07 1.32 -2.71
C ALA A 194 6.24 2.55 -3.06
N TYR A 195 6.75 3.36 -3.99
CA TYR A 195 5.98 4.37 -4.69
C TYR A 195 5.17 3.74 -5.82
N GLY A 196 3.99 4.30 -6.09
CA GLY A 196 3.22 4.01 -7.28
C GLY A 196 3.89 4.56 -8.54
N SER A 197 3.17 4.46 -9.64
CA SER A 197 3.59 5.07 -10.90
C SER A 197 2.43 5.72 -11.62
N GLU A 198 2.74 6.72 -12.43
CA GLU A 198 1.82 7.41 -13.31
C GLU A 198 2.32 7.39 -14.76
N LYS A 199 1.44 7.74 -15.70
CA LYS A 199 1.70 7.93 -17.15
C LYS A 199 2.14 6.66 -17.89
N ASP A 200 2.23 6.80 -19.21
CA ASP A 200 2.81 5.82 -20.13
C ASP A 200 3.82 6.55 -21.04
N PRO A 201 5.15 6.29 -20.93
CA PRO A 201 5.79 5.23 -20.13
C PRO A 201 5.74 5.49 -18.61
N PRO A 202 5.82 4.43 -17.77
CA PRO A 202 5.71 4.52 -16.32
C PRO A 202 6.74 5.45 -15.66
N GLN A 203 6.28 6.46 -14.93
CA GLN A 203 7.09 7.37 -14.11
C GLN A 203 6.75 7.21 -12.63
N VAL A 204 7.68 7.49 -11.72
CA VAL A 204 7.42 7.45 -10.27
C VAL A 204 6.31 8.43 -9.91
N ASP A 205 5.27 7.93 -9.24
CA ASP A 205 4.27 8.75 -8.57
C ASP A 205 4.59 8.80 -7.08
N ARG A 206 5.05 9.96 -6.60
CA ARG A 206 5.37 10.18 -5.18
C ARG A 206 4.12 10.48 -4.34
N GLU A 207 2.98 10.74 -4.97
CA GLU A 207 1.72 10.98 -4.28
C GLU A 207 1.07 9.68 -3.81
N MET A 208 1.35 8.56 -4.48
CA MET A 208 0.92 7.22 -4.07
C MET A 208 2.10 6.43 -3.48
N ALA A 209 1.95 6.00 -2.23
CA ALA A 209 2.94 5.13 -1.58
C ALA A 209 2.25 3.96 -0.89
N PHE A 210 2.89 2.80 -0.96
CA PHE A 210 2.51 1.64 -0.17
C PHE A 210 3.47 1.51 1.01
N ILE A 211 2.90 1.39 2.19
CA ILE A 211 3.66 1.32 3.45
C ILE A 211 3.06 0.24 4.31
N GLY A 212 3.62 -0.97 4.20
CA GLY A 212 3.16 -2.16 4.92
C GLY A 212 1.67 -2.46 4.73
N GLY A 213 1.33 -3.47 3.92
CA GLY A 213 -0.04 -3.94 3.73
C GLY A 213 -1.08 -2.91 3.23
N SER A 214 -0.75 -1.63 3.12
CA SER A 214 -1.68 -0.52 2.94
C SER A 214 -1.17 0.53 1.97
N VAL A 215 -2.09 1.02 1.16
CA VAL A 215 -1.90 2.14 0.23
C VAL A 215 -2.18 3.44 0.94
N PHE A 216 -1.35 4.44 0.66
CA PHE A 216 -1.52 5.79 1.12
C PHE A 216 -1.40 6.75 -0.05
N THR A 217 -2.23 7.79 -0.02
CA THR A 217 -2.12 8.92 -0.94
C THR A 217 -1.88 10.20 -0.17
N ASN A 218 -1.15 11.13 -0.78
CA ASN A 218 -1.02 12.48 -0.26
C ASN A 218 -2.33 13.26 -0.53
N PRO A 219 -2.97 13.86 0.49
CA PRO A 219 -4.25 14.56 0.33
C PRO A 219 -4.13 16.00 -0.19
N ASP A 220 -2.91 16.50 -0.42
CA ASP A 220 -2.60 17.87 -0.85
C ASP A 220 -2.03 17.92 -2.26
#